data_AF-A0A645IA21-F1
#
_entry.id   AF-A0A645IA21-F1
#
_cell.length_a   1.000
_cell.length_b   1.000
_cell.length_c   1.000
_cell.angle_alpha   90.00
_cell.angle_beta   90.00
_cell.angle_gamma   90.00
#
_symmetry.space_group_name_H-M   'P 1'
#
loop_
_entity.id
_entity.type
_entity.pdbx_description
1 polymer ?
#
loop_
_entity_poly.entity_id
_entity_poly.type
_entity_poly.pdbx_seq_one_letter_code
_entity_poly.pdbx_strand_id
1 'polypeptide(L)' 'MGKTQPIAEKFTTNYESAIVFGKAEEVYSEEKYNALIRILDKYSKDYMEPGIEHIKEANNRVKVIKISIENVTGKARR' A
#
# COMPACT_ATOMS: atom_id res chain seq x y z
N MET A 1 4.38 -5.72 8.28
CA MET A 1 5.77 -5.22 8.15
C MET A 1 6.69 -6.42 7.98
N GLY A 2 7.62 -6.40 7.03
CA GLY A 2 8.61 -7.49 6.88
C GLY A 2 9.56 -7.52 8.09
N LYS A 3 9.88 -8.71 8.60
CA LYS A 3 10.83 -8.87 9.70
C LYS A 3 12.24 -8.81 9.12
N THR A 4 12.96 -7.70 9.32
CA THR A 4 14.37 -7.58 8.92
C THR A 4 15.21 -8.56 9.73
N GLN A 5 16.01 -9.40 9.05
CA GLN A 5 16.84 -10.41 9.67
C GLN A 5 18.25 -10.41 9.03
N PRO A 6 19.21 -9.65 9.60
CA PRO A 6 20.60 -9.66 9.15
C PRO A 6 21.28 -11.00 9.42
N ILE A 7 22.13 -11.45 8.49
CA ILE A 7 22.97 -12.65 8.59
C ILE A 7 24.42 -12.17 8.48
N ALA A 8 25.00 -11.80 9.62
CA ALA A 8 26.31 -11.16 9.71
C ALA A 8 27.44 -12.01 9.10
N GLU A 9 27.46 -13.32 9.37
CA GLU A 9 28.47 -14.27 8.87
C GLU A 9 28.54 -14.34 7.34
N LYS A 10 27.44 -14.01 6.66
CA LYS A 10 27.33 -14.03 5.19
C LYS A 10 27.25 -12.62 4.60
N PHE A 11 27.50 -11.58 5.42
CA PHE A 11 27.45 -10.16 5.04
C PHE A 11 26.18 -9.78 4.26
N THR A 12 25.01 -10.17 4.76
CA THR A 12 23.77 -10.18 3.97
C THR A 12 22.53 -10.18 4.86
N THR A 13 21.33 -10.05 4.29
CA THR A 13 20.06 -9.93 5.03
C THR A 13 18.99 -10.81 4.38
N ASN A 14 18.13 -11.41 5.19
CA ASN A 14 16.88 -11.99 4.70
C ASN A 14 15.90 -10.89 4.33
N TYR A 15 15.32 -11.00 3.14
CA TYR A 15 14.37 -10.03 2.61
C TYR A 15 13.33 -10.74 1.75
N GLU A 16 12.20 -10.07 1.61
CA GLU A 16 11.19 -10.41 0.62
C GLU A 16 10.90 -9.12 -0.15
N SER A 17 10.96 -9.19 -1.47
CA SER A 17 10.65 -8.07 -2.35
C SER A 17 9.74 -8.52 -3.49
N ALA A 18 8.97 -7.56 -4.00
CA ALA A 18 8.17 -7.72 -5.20
C ALA A 18 8.41 -6.53 -6.13
N ILE A 19 8.45 -6.80 -7.43
CA ILE A 19 8.49 -5.79 -8.50
C ILE A 19 7.23 -5.98 -9.32
N VAL A 20 6.44 -4.92 -9.44
CA VAL A 20 5.17 -4.88 -10.15
C VAL A 20 5.31 -3.96 -11.36
N PHE A 21 4.91 -4.44 -12.53
CA PHE A 21 4.72 -3.65 -13.75
C PHE A 21 3.24 -3.58 -14.08
N GLY A 22 2.80 -2.43 -14.54
CA GLY A 22 1.41 -2.21 -14.89
C GLY A 22 1.13 -0.76 -15.22
N LYS A 23 -0.12 -0.47 -15.56
CA LYS A 23 -0.57 0.88 -15.90
C LYS A 23 -0.98 1.63 -14.65
N ALA A 24 -0.40 2.81 -14.43
CA ALA A 24 -0.79 3.74 -13.39
C ALA A 24 -1.84 4.73 -13.91
N GLU A 25 -2.93 4.92 -13.17
CA GLU A 25 -3.97 5.91 -13.49
C GLU A 25 -4.54 6.55 -12.22
N GLU A 26 -4.88 7.84 -12.29
CA GLU A 26 -5.60 8.52 -11.21
C GLU A 26 -7.06 8.07 -11.20
N VAL A 27 -7.57 7.73 -10.01
CA VAL A 27 -8.96 7.33 -9.81
C VAL A 27 -9.74 8.41 -9.07
N TYR A 28 -11.04 8.47 -9.34
CA TYR A 28 -11.91 9.55 -8.89
C TYR A 28 -13.18 9.02 -8.21
N SER A 29 -13.96 9.93 -7.62
CA SER A 29 -15.30 9.68 -7.10
C SER A 29 -15.36 8.46 -6.15
N GLU A 30 -16.23 7.50 -6.44
CA GLU A 30 -16.47 6.34 -5.59
C GLU A 30 -15.26 5.39 -5.51
N GLU A 31 -14.53 5.18 -6.62
CA GLU A 31 -13.35 4.33 -6.63
C GLU A 31 -12.25 4.90 -5.73
N LYS A 32 -12.05 6.23 -5.78
CA LYS A 32 -11.14 6.94 -4.88
C LYS A 32 -11.56 6.80 -3.42
N TYR A 33 -12.84 7.01 -3.11
CA TYR A 33 -13.34 6.90 -1.74
C TYR A 33 -13.15 5.48 -1.18
N ASN A 34 -13.55 4.46 -1.95
CA ASN A 34 -13.42 3.06 -1.55
C ASN A 34 -11.95 2.65 -1.34
N ALA A 35 -11.03 3.17 -2.15
CA ALA A 35 -9.59 2.94 -1.96
C ALA A 35 -9.08 3.54 -0.64
N LEU A 36 -9.48 4.77 -0.30
CA LEU A 36 -9.11 5.42 0.97
C LEU A 36 -9.68 4.68 2.18
N ILE A 37 -10.92 4.19 2.09
CA ILE A 37 -11.54 3.36 3.15
C ILE A 37 -10.76 2.07 3.37
N ARG A 38 -10.29 1.40 2.31
CA ARG A 38 -9.45 0.19 2.43
C ARG A 38 -8.08 0.47 3.06
N ILE A 39 -7.50 1.64 2.80
CA ILE A 39 -6.27 2.06 3.49
C ILE A 39 -6.55 2.29 4.98
N LEU A 40 -7.65 2.94 5.31
CA LEU A 40 -8.06 3.17 6.70
C LEU A 40 -8.26 1.85 7.45
N ASP A 41 -9.01 0.91 6.89
CA ASP A 41 -9.24 -0.42 7.49
C ASP A 41 -7.91 -1.19 7.68
N LYS A 42 -6.99 -1.11 6.73
CA LYS A 42 -5.71 -1.83 6.81
C LYS A 42 -4.77 -1.30 7.90
N TYR A 43 -4.74 0.01 8.11
CA TYR A 43 -3.72 0.66 8.96
C TYR A 43 -4.28 1.26 10.26
N SER A 44 -5.58 1.51 10.35
CA SER A 44 -6.21 2.19 11.48
C SER A 44 -7.65 1.71 11.71
N LYS A 45 -7.85 0.39 11.68
CA LYS A 45 -9.15 -0.27 11.86
C LYS A 45 -9.91 0.14 13.12
N ASP A 46 -9.21 0.47 14.20
CA ASP A 46 -9.84 0.88 15.46
C ASP A 46 -10.33 2.36 15.43
N TYR A 47 -10.05 3.09 14.35
CA TYR A 47 -10.33 4.52 14.18
C TYR A 47 -11.20 4.81 12.94
N MET A 48 -12.13 3.91 12.60
CA MET A 48 -12.93 4.03 11.38
C MET A 48 -13.77 5.31 11.32
N GLU A 49 -14.53 5.62 12.37
CA GLU A 49 -15.39 6.81 12.42
C GLU A 49 -14.60 8.12 12.24
N PRO A 50 -13.60 8.44 13.10
CA PRO A 50 -12.81 9.67 12.92
C PRO A 50 -12.00 9.65 11.62
N GLY A 51 -11.57 8.48 11.15
CA GLY A 51 -10.86 8.34 9.88
C GLY A 51 -11.73 8.65 8.65
N ILE A 52 -13.01 8.26 8.68
CA ILE A 52 -13.97 8.58 7.60
C ILE A 52 -14.21 10.07 7.51
N GLU A 53 -14.34 10.78 8.64
CA GLU A 53 -14.46 12.24 8.66
C GLU A 53 -13.21 12.90 8.05
N HIS A 54 -12.03 12.45 8.47
CA HIS A 54 -10.78 12.96 7.92
C HIS A 54 -10.65 12.75 6.40
N ILE A 55 -11.07 11.58 5.90
CA ILE A 55 -11.09 11.30 4.45
C ILE A 55 -11.99 12.29 3.70
N LYS A 56 -13.17 12.63 4.24
CA LYS A 56 -14.08 13.59 3.62
C LYS A 56 -13.45 14.98 3.51
N GLU A 57 -12.80 15.45 4.58
CA GLU A 57 -12.11 16.75 4.61
C GLU A 57 -10.87 16.80 3.71
N ALA A 58 -10.13 15.70 3.64
CA ALA A 58 -8.89 15.60 2.86
C ALA A 58 -9.13 15.23 1.39
N ASN A 59 -10.36 14.87 0.99
CA ASN A 59 -10.64 14.30 -0.33
C ASN A 59 -10.13 15.18 -1.49
N ASN A 60 -10.25 16.51 -1.39
CA ASN A 60 -9.80 17.42 -2.44
C ASN A 60 -8.28 17.63 -2.47
N ARG A 61 -7.55 17.23 -1.42
CA ARG A 61 -6.09 17.40 -1.27
C ARG A 61 -5.30 16.12 -1.56
N VAL A 62 -5.97 14.97 -1.64
CA VAL A 62 -5.35 13.66 -1.85
C VAL A 62 -5.64 13.17 -3.27
N LYS A 63 -4.64 12.57 -3.91
CA LYS A 63 -4.81 11.81 -5.16
C LYS A 63 -4.65 10.32 -4.87
N VAL A 64 -5.45 9.50 -5.50
CA VAL A 64 -5.31 8.04 -5.44
C VAL A 64 -4.90 7.57 -6.83
N ILE A 65 -3.76 6.88 -6.91
CA ILE A 65 -3.26 6.30 -8.15
C ILE A 65 -3.43 4.78 -8.05
N LYS A 66 -4.22 4.22 -8.94
CA LYS A 66 -4.36 2.77 -9.12
C LYS A 66 -3.27 2.28 -10.05
N ILE A 67 -2.67 1.13 -9.73
CA ILE A 67 -1.80 0.40 -10.64
C ILE A 67 -2.52 -0.87 -11.05
N SER A 68 -2.94 -0.94 -12.31
CA SER A 68 -3.48 -2.16 -12.92
C SER A 68 -2.30 -3.08 -13.24
N ILE A 69 -2.12 -4.10 -12.41
CA ILE A 69 -0.97 -5.02 -12.49
C ILE A 69 -1.05 -5.84 -13.77
N GLU A 70 0.00 -5.77 -14.57
CA GLU A 70 0.18 -6.59 -15.77
C GLU A 70 1.16 -7.74 -15.49
N ASN A 71 2.24 -7.44 -14.76
CA ASN A 71 3.26 -8.43 -14.40
C ASN A 71 3.73 -8.19 -12.97
N VAL A 72 3.99 -9.27 -12.24
CA VAL A 72 4.58 -9.23 -10.90
C VAL A 72 5.67 -10.29 -10.80
N THR A 73 6.82 -9.90 -10.25
CA THR A 73 7.90 -10.82 -9.89
C THR A 73 8.24 -10.65 -8.42
N GLY A 74 8.71 -11.72 -7.79
CA GLY A 74 9.09 -11.74 -6.38
C GLY A 74 10.50 -12.29 -6.20
N LYS A 75 11.24 -11.74 -5.25
CA LYS A 75 12.53 -12.27 -4.82
C LYS A 75 12.53 -12.38 -3.31
N ALA A 76 12.91 -13.56 -2.82
CA ALA A 76 13.04 -13.80 -1.40
C ALA A 76 14.41 -14.40 -1.11
N ARG A 77 14.95 -14.01 0.05
CA ARG A 77 16.10 -14.66 0.66
C ARG A 77 15.70 -15.01 2.08
N ARG A 78 15.69 -16.31 2.36
CA ARG A 78 15.21 -16.92 3.59
C ARG A 78 16.32 -17.75 4.20
#